data_AF-A0A8S3PWA0-F1
#
_entry.id   AF-A0A8S3PWA0-F1
#
_cell.length_a   1.000
_cell.length_b   1.000
_cell.length_c   1.000
_cell.angle_alpha   90.00
_cell.angle_beta   90.00
_cell.angle_gamma   90.00
#
_symmetry.space_group_name_H-M   'P 1'
#
loop_
_entity.id
_entity.type
_entity.pdbx_description
1 polymer ?
#
loop_
_entity_poly.entity_id
_entity_poly.type
_entity_poly.pdbx_seq_one_letter_code
_entity_poly.pdbx_strand_id
1 'polypeptide(L)'
;MKQPPAPVKLVMEAVCVIRGIKPDRVPDPSGSGKKIEDFWGPAKKMLGDMKLLDQLRTFDKDNIPGPNIAQIRKKYMSNLEFDPDKIRNASGACVGLCKWVRAMDVYDRVAKVVASKKKLLKKAEGELAIAMGTLEKKRASLREVQEKLSKLQDTLAHNKKKADLENQVDLCTKKLERAEQLISSLAGEKDRLGAAASMLATRYTNLTGDILVSSGTVAYLGAFTSAYRQDQVQTWLNDVRKQGIPCSDEFSLVSSLGEPVKIRAWNICGLPTDNFSVENGIILSNARRWPLMIDPQGQANKWIKNMEKANNLHVFKLSDADFVRTLENCIQFGTPVLMENLGEELDPLLEPLLSKQTFKQGGSMCIRLGDSTIEYSQDFKFYMTTKLRNPHYLPETSVKVTLLNFMITPEGLQDQLMGIVVARVKRPELEEEKNTLILQELKINAITIIKTVINIVIINYEIVQLNCIIPHYRQLKEIEDKILEGLSLSEGNILEDETAIKVLSSSKVLSNEISEKQAIAKETEKKIDQACMGYTPFAVHSTILFFSIADLANIEPMYQYSLTWFINLFVLSIDNAEKSDNLEVRLKHLYDHFTYSLYCNICRSLF
;
A
#
# COMPACT_ATOMS: atom_id res chain seq x y z
N MET A 1 87.55 -106.79 2.61
CA MET A 1 88.77 -106.32 1.92
C MET A 1 89.94 -106.25 2.91
N LYS A 2 91.13 -106.75 2.57
CA LYS A 2 92.33 -106.73 3.44
C LYS A 2 93.21 -105.47 3.27
N GLN A 3 93.06 -104.68 2.20
CA GLN A 3 93.60 -103.30 2.05
C GLN A 3 92.68 -102.48 1.11
N PRO A 4 92.17 -101.29 1.50
CA PRO A 4 91.31 -100.45 0.64
C PRO A 4 92.11 -99.45 -0.23
N PRO A 5 91.51 -98.91 -1.31
CA PRO A 5 92.07 -97.80 -2.07
C PRO A 5 92.30 -96.54 -1.20
N ALA A 6 93.37 -95.79 -1.47
CA ALA A 6 93.74 -94.59 -0.69
C ALA A 6 92.62 -93.55 -0.52
N PRO A 7 91.77 -93.25 -1.53
CA PRO A 7 90.66 -92.30 -1.38
C PRO A 7 89.59 -92.77 -0.38
N VAL A 8 89.33 -94.08 -0.33
CA VAL A 8 88.36 -94.69 0.59
C VAL A 8 88.86 -94.60 2.03
N LYS A 9 90.16 -94.83 2.23
CA LYS A 9 90.80 -94.65 3.54
C LYS A 9 90.61 -93.22 4.03
N LEU A 10 90.94 -92.22 3.20
CA LEU A 10 90.88 -90.79 3.50
C LEU A 10 89.48 -90.30 3.89
N VAL A 11 88.43 -90.81 3.23
CA VAL A 11 87.02 -90.55 3.61
C VAL A 11 86.67 -91.11 4.97
N MET A 12 87.09 -92.35 5.24
CA MET A 12 86.81 -92.97 6.52
C MET A 12 87.56 -92.28 7.68
N GLU A 13 88.80 -91.82 7.47
CA GLU A 13 89.52 -91.06 8.49
C GLU A 13 88.80 -89.76 8.82
N ALA A 14 88.29 -89.03 7.81
CA ALA A 14 87.56 -87.78 8.02
C ALA A 14 86.25 -87.99 8.79
N VAL A 15 85.51 -89.07 8.52
CA VAL A 15 84.30 -89.42 9.26
C VAL A 15 84.64 -89.80 10.71
N CYS A 16 85.72 -90.55 10.94
CA CYS A 16 86.20 -90.86 12.28
C CYS A 16 86.61 -89.61 13.06
N VAL A 17 87.25 -88.62 12.42
CA VAL A 17 87.67 -87.37 13.06
C VAL A 17 86.47 -86.48 13.42
N ILE A 18 85.45 -86.34 12.56
CA ILE A 18 84.22 -85.59 12.95
C ILE A 18 83.52 -86.25 14.13
N ARG A 19 83.47 -87.58 14.17
CA ARG A 19 82.86 -88.34 15.27
C ARG A 19 83.73 -88.45 16.52
N GLY A 20 84.97 -87.94 16.49
CA GLY A 20 85.90 -88.00 17.63
C GLY A 20 86.46 -89.40 17.95
N ILE A 21 86.48 -90.33 16.98
CA ILE A 21 87.01 -91.69 17.14
C ILE A 21 88.55 -91.65 17.07
N LYS A 22 89.23 -92.22 18.06
CA LYS A 22 90.70 -92.24 18.17
C LYS A 22 91.33 -93.29 17.22
N PRO A 23 92.53 -93.02 16.64
CA PRO A 23 93.22 -93.98 15.77
C PRO A 23 93.90 -95.11 16.56
N ASP A 24 94.12 -96.25 15.88
CA ASP A 24 94.93 -97.35 16.39
C ASP A 24 96.41 -97.14 16.03
N ARG A 25 97.36 -97.49 16.92
CA ARG A 25 98.81 -97.32 16.67
C ARG A 25 99.42 -98.61 16.12
N VAL A 26 99.80 -98.61 14.84
CA VAL A 26 100.29 -99.80 14.13
C VAL A 26 101.71 -99.52 13.56
N PRO A 27 102.64 -100.50 13.57
CA PRO A 27 103.96 -100.35 12.94
C PRO A 27 103.86 -100.20 11.40
N ASP A 28 104.68 -99.33 10.82
CA ASP A 28 104.66 -98.95 9.40
C ASP A 28 104.93 -100.14 8.43
N PRO A 29 104.05 -100.40 7.44
CA PRO A 29 104.22 -101.48 6.48
C PRO A 29 105.36 -101.28 5.45
N SER A 30 106.03 -100.12 5.44
CA SER A 30 107.17 -99.83 4.55
C SER A 30 108.56 -100.10 5.16
N GLY A 31 108.61 -100.74 6.34
CA GLY A 31 109.87 -101.22 6.94
C GLY A 31 110.69 -100.16 7.68
N SER A 32 110.15 -98.95 7.90
CA SER A 32 110.75 -97.94 8.78
C SER A 32 110.11 -98.04 10.17
N GLY A 33 110.86 -98.38 11.24
CA GLY A 33 110.33 -98.73 12.58
C GLY A 33 109.58 -97.64 13.37
N LYS A 34 108.89 -96.69 12.73
CA LYS A 34 108.01 -95.68 13.37
C LYS A 34 106.56 -96.19 13.46
N LYS A 35 105.89 -95.90 14.58
CA LYS A 35 104.45 -96.21 14.79
C LYS A 35 103.59 -95.15 14.11
N ILE A 36 102.70 -95.56 13.21
CA ILE A 36 101.77 -94.68 12.49
C ILE A 36 100.37 -94.81 13.10
N GLU A 37 99.62 -93.70 13.13
CA GLU A 37 98.22 -93.68 13.52
C GLU A 37 97.34 -94.15 12.35
N ASP A 38 96.77 -95.35 12.47
CA ASP A 38 95.90 -95.94 11.45
C ASP A 38 94.43 -95.82 11.87
N PHE A 39 93.67 -95.04 11.10
CA PHE A 39 92.22 -94.89 11.30
C PHE A 39 91.41 -95.99 10.62
N TRP A 40 92.04 -96.88 9.83
CA TRP A 40 91.33 -97.91 9.09
C TRP A 40 90.78 -99.04 9.97
N GLY A 41 91.51 -99.45 11.02
CA GLY A 41 91.02 -100.42 12.01
C GLY A 41 89.72 -99.98 12.68
N PRO A 42 89.68 -98.78 13.29
CA PRO A 42 88.46 -98.21 13.89
C PRO A 42 87.36 -97.93 12.85
N ALA A 43 87.72 -97.45 11.65
CA ALA A 43 86.76 -97.22 10.57
C ALA A 43 86.06 -98.49 10.10
N LYS A 44 86.77 -99.63 10.06
CA LYS A 44 86.19 -100.92 9.67
C LYS A 44 85.17 -101.42 10.69
N LYS A 45 85.40 -101.19 11.99
CA LYS A 45 84.40 -101.46 13.04
C LYS A 45 83.17 -100.56 12.87
N MET A 46 83.39 -99.29 12.56
CA MET A 46 82.31 -98.31 12.32
C MET A 46 81.48 -98.66 11.07
N LEU A 47 82.11 -99.14 9.99
CA LEU A 47 81.42 -99.63 8.79
C LEU A 47 80.64 -100.95 9.00
N GLY A 48 80.98 -101.71 10.04
CA GLY A 48 80.25 -102.94 10.41
C GLY A 48 79.02 -102.69 11.28
N ASP A 49 78.80 -101.46 11.75
CA ASP A 49 77.63 -101.11 12.56
C ASP A 49 76.39 -100.92 11.65
N MET A 50 75.38 -101.79 11.82
CA MET A 50 74.14 -101.73 11.04
C MET A 50 73.34 -100.43 11.26
N LYS A 51 73.65 -99.64 12.31
CA LYS A 51 72.98 -98.36 12.63
C LYS A 51 73.77 -97.11 12.24
N LEU A 52 74.86 -97.25 11.49
CA LEU A 52 75.74 -96.12 11.14
C LEU A 52 75.01 -94.95 10.44
N LEU A 53 74.14 -95.23 9.48
CA LEU A 53 73.44 -94.20 8.69
C LEU A 53 72.45 -93.39 9.53
N ASP A 54 71.75 -94.04 10.46
CA ASP A 54 70.84 -93.36 11.40
C ASP A 54 71.63 -92.45 12.34
N GLN A 55 72.78 -92.92 12.85
CA GLN A 55 73.67 -92.12 13.70
C GLN A 55 74.24 -90.88 12.98
N LEU A 56 74.48 -90.95 11.66
CA LEU A 56 74.92 -89.80 10.86
C LEU A 56 73.78 -88.81 10.57
N ARG A 57 72.53 -89.29 10.52
CA ARG A 57 71.34 -88.46 10.30
C ARG A 57 70.90 -87.73 11.57
N THR A 58 71.07 -88.35 12.74
CA THR A 58 70.75 -87.77 14.05
C THR A 58 71.95 -87.13 14.75
N PHE A 59 73.07 -86.99 14.05
CA PHE A 59 74.29 -86.38 14.61
C PHE A 59 74.02 -84.94 15.06
N ASP A 60 74.47 -84.61 16.27
CA ASP A 60 74.33 -83.27 16.86
C ASP A 60 75.23 -82.27 16.11
N LYS A 61 74.63 -81.66 15.09
CA LYS A 61 75.23 -80.64 14.22
C LYS A 61 75.41 -79.28 14.91
N ASP A 62 74.77 -79.06 16.07
CA ASP A 62 74.81 -77.79 16.79
C ASP A 62 75.97 -77.76 17.82
N ASN A 63 76.50 -78.93 18.27
CA ASN A 63 77.59 -79.05 19.25
C ASN A 63 78.81 -79.89 18.79
N ILE A 64 79.39 -79.60 17.63
CA ILE A 64 80.63 -80.29 17.18
C ILE A 64 81.84 -79.72 17.94
N PRO A 65 82.71 -80.55 18.56
CA PRO A 65 83.91 -80.07 19.25
C PRO A 65 84.82 -79.25 18.31
N GLY A 66 85.16 -78.02 18.74
CA GLY A 66 86.01 -77.09 17.99
C GLY A 66 87.35 -77.67 17.48
N PRO A 67 88.06 -78.54 18.23
CA PRO A 67 89.29 -79.17 17.74
C PRO A 67 89.06 -80.11 16.55
N ASN A 68 87.94 -80.83 16.53
CA ASN A 68 87.62 -81.82 15.49
C ASN A 68 87.24 -81.11 14.18
N ILE A 69 86.44 -80.04 14.25
CA ILE A 69 86.10 -79.24 13.06
C ILE A 69 87.34 -78.52 12.50
N ALA A 70 88.25 -78.07 13.37
CA ALA A 70 89.51 -77.44 12.97
C ALA A 70 90.46 -78.44 12.28
N GLN A 71 90.53 -79.69 12.77
CA GLN A 71 91.32 -80.76 12.15
C GLN A 71 90.76 -81.15 10.78
N ILE A 72 89.44 -81.16 10.62
CA ILE A 72 88.77 -81.39 9.33
C ILE A 72 89.09 -80.29 8.33
N ARG A 73 88.97 -79.02 8.75
CA ARG A 73 89.34 -77.87 7.92
C ARG A 73 90.80 -77.91 7.49
N LYS A 74 91.72 -78.23 8.42
CA LYS A 74 93.16 -78.17 8.16
C LYS A 74 93.69 -79.33 7.32
N LYS A 75 93.26 -80.57 7.60
CA LYS A 75 93.86 -81.78 7.02
C LYS A 75 93.08 -82.35 5.82
N TYR A 76 91.77 -82.14 5.76
CA TYR A 76 90.90 -82.80 4.77
C TYR A 76 90.24 -81.82 3.81
N MET A 77 89.71 -80.69 4.29
CA MET A 77 89.05 -79.68 3.41
C MET A 77 90.05 -78.92 2.52
N SER A 78 91.33 -78.88 2.90
CA SER A 78 92.43 -78.31 2.10
C SER A 78 93.06 -79.29 1.11
N ASN A 79 92.69 -80.58 1.14
CA ASN A 79 93.28 -81.61 0.30
C ASN A 79 92.48 -81.79 -1.00
N LEU A 80 93.13 -81.59 -2.16
CA LEU A 80 92.55 -81.72 -3.49
C LEU A 80 92.07 -83.15 -3.84
N GLU A 81 92.51 -84.17 -3.09
CA GLU A 81 92.05 -85.56 -3.25
C GLU A 81 90.78 -85.88 -2.43
N PHE A 82 90.36 -84.97 -1.54
CA PHE A 82 89.15 -85.10 -0.72
C PHE A 82 87.95 -84.40 -1.37
N ASP A 83 87.68 -84.72 -2.64
CA ASP A 83 86.54 -84.20 -3.40
C ASP A 83 85.54 -85.33 -3.74
N PRO A 84 84.23 -85.13 -3.52
CA PRO A 84 83.19 -86.09 -3.90
C PRO A 84 83.30 -86.63 -5.33
N ASP A 85 83.73 -85.82 -6.30
CA ASP A 85 83.80 -86.23 -7.71
C ASP A 85 85.00 -87.13 -8.01
N LYS A 86 86.12 -86.94 -7.30
CA LYS A 86 87.30 -87.83 -7.40
C LYS A 86 87.09 -89.15 -6.64
N ILE A 87 86.46 -89.07 -5.46
CA ILE A 87 86.14 -90.25 -4.62
C ILE A 87 85.12 -91.17 -5.32
N ARG A 88 84.26 -90.63 -6.18
CA ARG A 88 83.29 -91.38 -6.98
C ARG A 88 83.93 -92.49 -7.83
N ASN A 89 85.12 -92.24 -8.38
CA ASN A 89 85.83 -93.20 -9.22
C ASN A 89 86.38 -94.38 -8.41
N ALA A 90 86.53 -94.24 -7.09
CA ALA A 90 87.04 -95.29 -6.20
C ALA A 90 85.92 -96.04 -5.44
N SER A 91 84.87 -95.36 -5.00
CA SER A 91 83.71 -95.98 -4.33
C SER A 91 82.50 -95.04 -4.26
N GLY A 92 81.37 -95.43 -4.85
CA GLY A 92 80.12 -94.66 -4.81
C GLY A 92 79.55 -94.46 -3.39
N ALA A 93 79.73 -95.43 -2.49
CA ALA A 93 79.26 -95.34 -1.10
C ALA A 93 80.05 -94.30 -0.27
N CYS A 94 81.32 -94.07 -0.61
CA CYS A 94 82.18 -93.10 0.09
C CYS A 94 81.87 -91.65 -0.32
N VAL A 95 81.24 -91.42 -1.47
CA VAL A 95 80.81 -90.08 -1.93
C VAL A 95 79.80 -89.46 -0.96
N GLY A 96 78.83 -90.26 -0.48
CA GLY A 96 77.82 -89.80 0.47
C GLY A 96 78.43 -89.33 1.80
N LEU A 97 79.43 -90.08 2.29
CA LEU A 97 80.14 -89.76 3.54
C LEU A 97 81.04 -88.52 3.40
N CYS A 98 81.68 -88.34 2.24
CA CYS A 98 82.45 -87.12 1.95
C CYS A 98 81.56 -85.86 1.92
N LYS A 99 80.39 -85.93 1.24
CA LYS A 99 79.43 -84.83 1.20
C LYS A 99 78.87 -84.47 2.57
N TRP A 100 78.63 -85.47 3.42
CA TRP A 100 78.17 -85.27 4.79
C TRP A 100 79.20 -84.50 5.64
N VAL A 101 80.48 -84.87 5.57
CA VAL A 101 81.57 -84.16 6.26
C VAL A 101 81.67 -82.69 5.81
N ARG A 102 81.55 -82.41 4.51
CA ARG A 102 81.55 -81.03 3.98
C ARG A 102 80.33 -80.23 4.43
N ALA A 103 79.15 -80.85 4.51
CA ALA A 103 77.92 -80.18 4.93
C ALA A 103 77.94 -79.75 6.41
N MET A 104 78.56 -80.55 7.29
CA MET A 104 78.69 -80.23 8.72
C MET A 104 79.56 -79.00 8.98
N ASP A 105 80.59 -78.78 8.16
CA ASP A 105 81.42 -77.57 8.22
C ASP A 105 80.64 -76.28 7.84
N VAL A 106 79.82 -76.37 6.80
CA VAL A 106 79.04 -75.22 6.30
C VAL A 106 77.97 -74.80 7.32
N TYR A 107 77.35 -75.76 8.00
CA TYR A 107 76.30 -75.49 8.99
C TYR A 107 76.80 -74.71 10.22
N ASP A 108 77.95 -75.07 10.81
CA ASP A 108 78.57 -74.34 11.96
C ASP A 108 78.84 -72.85 11.64
N ARG A 109 79.23 -72.55 10.39
CA ARG A 109 79.52 -71.19 9.94
C ARG A 109 78.29 -70.29 9.90
N VAL A 110 77.15 -70.83 9.46
CA VAL A 110 75.91 -70.07 9.26
C VAL A 110 75.15 -69.87 10.58
N ALA A 111 75.17 -70.86 11.47
CA ALA A 111 74.47 -70.81 12.75
C ALA A 111 74.89 -69.61 13.63
N LYS A 112 76.17 -69.24 13.64
CA LYS A 112 76.70 -68.12 14.45
C LYS A 112 76.20 -66.74 14.00
N VAL A 113 75.90 -66.55 12.71
CA VAL A 113 75.46 -65.25 12.17
C VAL A 113 73.98 -64.97 12.46
N VAL A 114 73.14 -66.01 12.48
CA VAL A 114 71.68 -65.88 12.65
C VAL A 114 71.30 -65.54 14.10
N ALA A 115 72.08 -65.98 15.09
CA ALA A 115 71.82 -65.73 16.51
C ALA A 115 71.87 -64.23 16.88
N SER A 116 72.75 -63.46 16.24
CA SER A 116 72.88 -62.01 16.48
C SER A 116 71.66 -61.23 15.99
N LYS A 117 71.14 -61.56 14.80
CA LYS A 117 70.01 -60.85 14.17
C LYS A 117 68.69 -61.05 14.92
N LYS A 118 68.47 -62.22 15.54
CA LYS A 118 67.26 -62.49 16.33
C LYS A 118 67.13 -61.60 17.59
N LYS A 119 68.25 -61.18 18.20
CA LYS A 119 68.21 -60.29 19.37
C LYS A 119 67.82 -58.86 19.01
N LEU A 120 68.26 -58.35 17.86
CA LEU A 120 67.94 -57.01 17.38
C LEU A 120 66.45 -56.87 16.99
N LEU A 121 65.88 -57.88 16.33
CA LEU A 121 64.47 -57.90 15.93
C LEU A 121 63.53 -57.72 17.14
N LYS A 122 63.80 -58.46 18.23
CA LYS A 122 62.97 -58.45 19.43
C LYS A 122 62.93 -57.09 20.15
N LYS A 123 64.00 -56.28 20.03
CA LYS A 123 64.03 -54.93 20.61
C LYS A 123 63.16 -53.96 19.80
N ALA A 124 63.25 -54.01 18.47
CA ALA A 124 62.47 -53.15 17.59
C ALA A 124 60.96 -53.46 17.63
N GLU A 125 60.58 -54.73 17.76
CA GLU A 125 59.17 -55.14 17.92
C GLU A 125 58.52 -54.58 19.20
N GLY A 126 59.29 -54.47 20.29
CA GLY A 126 58.82 -53.88 21.55
C GLY A 126 58.55 -52.37 21.46
N GLU A 127 59.44 -51.63 20.78
CA GLU A 127 59.27 -50.19 20.57
C GLU A 127 58.09 -49.87 19.64
N LEU A 128 57.88 -50.70 18.60
CA LEU A 128 56.75 -50.58 17.69
C LEU A 128 55.39 -50.75 18.41
N ALA A 129 55.29 -51.72 19.33
CA ALA A 129 54.06 -51.99 20.07
C ALA A 129 53.61 -50.81 20.95
N ILE A 130 54.55 -50.11 21.60
CA ILE A 130 54.27 -48.95 22.45
C ILE A 130 53.77 -47.77 21.60
N ALA A 131 54.41 -47.53 20.46
CA ALA A 131 54.02 -46.47 19.53
C ALA A 131 52.62 -46.72 18.94
N MET A 132 52.31 -47.97 18.56
CA MET A 132 50.99 -48.35 18.05
C MET A 132 49.89 -48.16 19.11
N GLY A 133 50.14 -48.56 20.37
CA GLY A 133 49.17 -48.36 21.46
C GLY A 133 48.86 -46.88 21.75
N THR A 134 49.84 -46.00 21.56
CA THR A 134 49.65 -44.55 21.74
C THR A 134 48.88 -43.92 20.57
N LEU A 135 49.19 -44.35 19.35
CA LEU A 135 48.49 -43.92 18.14
C LEU A 135 46.99 -44.29 18.20
N GLU A 136 46.67 -45.49 18.67
CA GLU A 136 45.29 -45.96 18.72
C GLU A 136 44.46 -45.17 19.74
N LYS A 137 45.02 -44.83 20.90
CA LYS A 137 44.37 -43.96 21.89
C LYS A 137 44.07 -42.56 21.31
N LYS A 138 45.03 -41.97 20.59
CA LYS A 138 44.84 -40.65 19.96
C LYS A 138 43.84 -40.70 18.81
N ARG A 139 43.82 -41.78 18.02
CA ARG A 139 42.80 -42.01 16.97
C ARG A 139 41.40 -42.18 17.57
N ALA A 140 41.27 -42.90 18.68
CA ALA A 140 40.00 -43.05 19.38
C ALA A 140 39.46 -41.71 19.90
N SER A 141 40.30 -40.90 20.57
CA SER A 141 39.90 -39.57 21.02
C SER A 141 39.54 -38.63 19.87
N LEU A 142 40.28 -38.68 18.75
CA LEU A 142 39.95 -37.87 17.58
C LEU A 142 38.59 -38.26 16.98
N ARG A 143 38.32 -39.57 16.90
CA ARG A 143 37.05 -40.10 16.38
C ARG A 143 35.88 -39.63 17.23
N GLU A 144 36.01 -39.67 18.56
CA GLU A 144 34.96 -39.21 19.48
C GLU A 144 34.67 -37.70 19.34
N VAL A 145 35.71 -36.88 19.17
CA VAL A 145 35.54 -35.42 18.94
C VAL A 145 34.92 -35.15 17.57
N GLN A 146 35.32 -35.89 16.53
CA GLN A 146 34.72 -35.77 15.19
C GLN A 146 33.24 -36.17 15.19
N GLU A 147 32.88 -37.22 15.91
CA GLU A 147 31.47 -37.65 16.05
C GLU A 147 30.63 -36.62 16.79
N LYS A 148 31.17 -36.02 17.86
CA LYS A 148 30.52 -34.92 18.59
C LYS A 148 30.37 -33.67 17.71
N LEU A 149 31.40 -33.33 16.94
CA LEU A 149 31.37 -32.19 16.01
C LEU A 149 30.33 -32.40 14.90
N SER A 150 30.27 -33.59 14.31
CA SER A 150 29.27 -33.96 13.31
C SER A 150 27.85 -33.82 13.88
N LYS A 151 27.58 -34.41 15.06
CA LYS A 151 26.26 -34.29 15.70
C LYS A 151 25.88 -32.85 16.00
N LEU A 152 26.82 -32.02 16.44
CA LEU A 152 26.58 -30.59 16.68
C LEU A 152 26.32 -29.83 15.37
N GLN A 153 27.07 -30.11 14.30
CA GLN A 153 26.85 -29.51 12.98
C GLN A 153 25.49 -29.89 12.41
N ASP A 154 25.08 -31.15 12.53
CA ASP A 154 23.76 -31.64 12.09
C ASP A 154 22.63 -31.00 12.90
N THR A 155 22.81 -30.86 14.22
CA THR A 155 21.84 -30.21 15.10
C THR A 155 21.71 -28.71 14.78
N LEU A 156 22.82 -28.02 14.50
CA LEU A 156 22.83 -26.61 14.12
C LEU A 156 22.16 -26.41 12.76
N ALA A 157 22.44 -27.27 11.78
CA ALA A 157 21.80 -27.25 10.47
C ALA A 157 20.28 -27.51 10.56
N HIS A 158 19.87 -28.44 11.42
CA HIS A 158 18.44 -28.73 11.64
C HIS A 158 17.72 -27.55 12.31
N ASN A 159 18.34 -26.92 13.32
CA ASN A 159 17.79 -25.73 13.97
C ASN A 159 17.72 -24.54 13.03
N LYS A 160 18.70 -24.35 12.15
CA LYS A 160 18.65 -23.29 11.13
C LYS A 160 17.50 -23.50 10.15
N LYS A 161 17.30 -24.72 9.64
CA LYS A 161 16.13 -25.05 8.80
C LYS A 161 14.81 -24.84 9.52
N LYS A 162 14.74 -25.18 10.82
CA LYS A 162 13.54 -24.94 11.64
C LYS A 162 13.24 -23.45 11.77
N ALA A 163 14.25 -22.63 12.06
CA ALA A 163 14.11 -21.18 12.14
C ALA A 163 13.72 -20.56 10.78
N ASP A 164 14.31 -21.04 9.68
CA ASP A 164 13.95 -20.59 8.33
C ASP A 164 12.50 -20.95 7.98
N LEU A 165 12.03 -22.13 8.37
CA LEU A 165 10.63 -22.55 8.22
C LEU A 165 9.68 -21.73 9.09
N GLU A 166 10.03 -21.48 10.36
CA GLU A 166 9.24 -20.62 11.25
C GLU A 166 9.12 -19.19 10.69
N ASN A 167 10.21 -18.63 10.16
CA ASN A 167 10.21 -17.33 9.50
C ASN A 167 9.35 -17.32 8.22
N GLN A 168 9.39 -18.40 7.42
CA GLN A 168 8.55 -18.52 6.23
C GLN A 168 7.07 -18.64 6.58
N VAL A 169 6.72 -19.38 7.63
CA VAL A 169 5.35 -19.50 8.12
C VAL A 169 4.86 -18.14 8.64
N ASP A 170 5.64 -17.45 9.48
CA ASP A 170 5.28 -16.12 9.98
C ASP A 170 5.11 -15.09 8.84
N LEU A 171 6.01 -15.11 7.85
CA LEU A 171 5.90 -14.26 6.66
C LEU A 171 4.62 -14.58 5.86
N CYS A 172 4.30 -15.87 5.70
CA CYS A 172 3.10 -16.31 4.98
C CYS A 172 1.81 -15.89 5.70
N THR A 173 1.76 -16.07 7.03
CA THR A 173 0.63 -15.65 7.87
C THR A 173 0.41 -14.14 7.76
N LYS A 174 1.48 -13.34 7.90
CA LYS A 174 1.39 -11.87 7.74
C LYS A 174 0.95 -11.47 6.34
N LYS A 175 1.42 -12.17 5.29
CA LYS A 175 0.98 -11.93 3.90
C LYS A 175 -0.50 -12.27 3.71
N LEU A 176 -0.99 -13.35 4.33
CA LEU A 176 -2.41 -13.73 4.31
C LEU A 176 -3.29 -12.71 5.03
N GLU A 177 -2.93 -12.30 6.24
CA GLU A 177 -3.67 -11.27 7.00
C GLU A 177 -3.76 -9.95 6.24
N ARG A 178 -2.64 -9.51 5.63
CA ARG A 178 -2.62 -8.31 4.78
C ARG A 178 -3.50 -8.47 3.55
N ALA A 179 -3.45 -9.62 2.88
CA ALA A 179 -4.26 -9.89 1.70
C ALA A 179 -5.77 -9.91 2.03
N GLU A 180 -6.16 -10.53 3.14
CA GLU A 180 -7.56 -10.58 3.57
C GLU A 180 -8.11 -9.18 3.89
N GLN A 181 -7.35 -8.37 4.62
CA GLN A 181 -7.73 -6.98 4.91
C GLN A 181 -7.85 -6.14 3.63
N LEU A 182 -6.93 -6.32 2.68
CA LEU A 182 -6.91 -5.57 1.43
C LEU A 182 -8.08 -5.97 0.54
N ILE A 183 -8.36 -7.27 0.39
CA ILE A 183 -9.51 -7.79 -0.37
C ILE A 183 -10.82 -7.34 0.23
N SER A 184 -10.99 -7.43 1.56
CA SER A 184 -12.20 -6.96 2.24
C SER A 184 -12.43 -5.46 2.04
N SER A 185 -11.36 -4.66 2.01
CA SER A 185 -11.45 -3.21 1.82
C SER A 185 -11.76 -2.84 0.37
N LEU A 186 -11.14 -3.52 -0.60
CA LEU A 186 -11.35 -3.30 -2.03
C LEU A 186 -12.69 -3.87 -2.53
N ALA A 187 -13.24 -4.90 -1.89
CA ALA A 187 -14.51 -5.49 -2.30
C ALA A 187 -15.68 -4.51 -2.16
N GLY A 188 -15.80 -3.84 -1.01
CA GLY A 188 -16.84 -2.82 -0.80
C GLY A 188 -16.68 -1.62 -1.75
N GLU A 189 -15.43 -1.23 -2.02
CA GLU A 189 -15.12 -0.16 -2.96
C GLU A 189 -15.48 -0.54 -4.41
N LYS A 190 -15.17 -1.78 -4.81
CA LYS A 190 -15.53 -2.32 -6.12
C LYS A 190 -17.04 -2.33 -6.34
N ASP A 191 -17.83 -2.75 -5.36
CA ASP A 191 -19.28 -2.78 -5.47
C ASP A 191 -19.86 -1.36 -5.57
N ARG A 192 -19.35 -0.43 -4.78
CA ARG A 192 -19.73 1.00 -4.83
C ARG A 192 -19.38 1.63 -6.17
N LEU A 193 -18.14 1.47 -6.64
CA LEU A 193 -17.69 1.97 -7.93
C LEU A 193 -18.43 1.29 -9.09
N GLY A 194 -18.75 0.00 -8.97
CA GLY A 194 -19.54 -0.73 -9.96
C GLY A 194 -20.98 -0.20 -10.05
N ALA A 195 -21.61 0.09 -8.91
CA ALA A 195 -22.92 0.73 -8.87
C ALA A 195 -22.87 2.16 -9.45
N ALA A 196 -21.87 2.96 -9.07
CA ALA A 196 -21.66 4.30 -9.59
C ALA A 196 -21.41 4.30 -11.11
N ALA A 197 -20.59 3.37 -11.60
CA ALA A 197 -20.32 3.19 -13.03
C ALA A 197 -21.59 2.81 -13.79
N SER A 198 -22.43 1.93 -13.24
CA SER A 198 -23.72 1.56 -13.83
C SER A 198 -24.68 2.75 -13.89
N MET A 199 -24.78 3.54 -12.82
CA MET A 199 -25.58 4.77 -12.80
C MET A 199 -25.06 5.80 -13.81
N LEU A 200 -23.75 5.98 -13.91
CA LEU A 200 -23.12 6.89 -14.87
C LEU A 200 -23.34 6.43 -16.31
N ALA A 201 -23.35 5.13 -16.58
CA ALA A 201 -23.65 4.59 -17.92
C ALA A 201 -25.09 4.91 -18.36
N THR A 202 -26.07 4.73 -17.46
CA THR A 202 -27.46 5.14 -17.72
C THR A 202 -27.55 6.65 -17.96
N ARG A 203 -26.91 7.43 -17.09
CA ARG A 203 -26.90 8.90 -17.20
C ARG A 203 -26.23 9.38 -18.49
N TYR A 204 -25.15 8.74 -18.91
CA TYR A 204 -24.44 9.06 -20.16
C TYR A 204 -25.34 8.87 -21.38
N THR A 205 -26.18 7.83 -21.38
CA THR A 205 -27.13 7.57 -22.46
C THR A 205 -28.22 8.64 -22.52
N ASN A 206 -28.77 9.03 -21.37
CA ASN A 206 -29.85 10.04 -21.27
C ASN A 206 -29.35 11.49 -21.37
N LEU A 207 -28.04 11.70 -21.27
CA LEU A 207 -27.42 13.02 -21.19
C LEU A 207 -27.76 13.91 -22.38
N THR A 208 -27.88 13.35 -23.59
CA THR A 208 -28.14 14.14 -24.79
C THR A 208 -29.50 14.85 -24.72
N GLY A 209 -30.56 14.15 -24.32
CA GLY A 209 -31.88 14.75 -24.13
C GLY A 209 -31.90 15.75 -22.97
N ASP A 210 -31.29 15.38 -21.84
CA ASP A 210 -31.27 16.21 -20.64
C ASP A 210 -30.50 17.53 -20.86
N ILE A 211 -29.38 17.50 -21.58
CA ILE A 211 -28.61 18.70 -21.94
C ILE A 211 -29.37 19.56 -22.94
N LEU A 212 -30.07 18.95 -23.91
CA LEU A 212 -30.87 19.69 -24.89
C LEU A 212 -31.95 20.52 -24.19
N VAL A 213 -32.74 19.89 -23.32
CA VAL A 213 -33.78 20.56 -22.53
C VAL A 213 -33.15 21.60 -21.59
N SER A 214 -32.07 21.25 -20.89
CA SER A 214 -31.36 22.19 -19.99
C SER A 214 -30.87 23.44 -20.73
N SER A 215 -30.33 23.27 -21.94
CA SER A 215 -29.86 24.39 -22.76
C SER A 215 -30.99 25.31 -23.20
N GLY A 216 -32.16 24.75 -23.54
CA GLY A 216 -33.38 25.50 -23.82
C GLY A 216 -33.85 26.29 -22.60
N THR A 217 -33.81 25.69 -21.41
CA THR A 217 -34.19 26.35 -20.15
C THR A 217 -33.29 27.54 -19.85
N VAL A 218 -31.96 27.38 -19.97
CA VAL A 218 -30.98 28.46 -19.75
C VAL A 218 -31.12 29.58 -20.78
N ALA A 219 -31.43 29.25 -22.04
CA ALA A 219 -31.50 30.22 -23.13
C ALA A 219 -32.80 31.05 -23.12
N TYR A 220 -33.94 30.42 -22.83
CA TYR A 220 -35.26 31.00 -23.08
C TYR A 220 -36.14 31.15 -21.83
N LEU A 221 -35.99 30.28 -20.83
CA LEU A 221 -36.97 30.19 -19.74
C LEU A 221 -36.65 31.09 -18.53
N GLY A 222 -35.52 31.80 -18.54
CA GLY A 222 -35.07 32.64 -17.44
C GLY A 222 -36.07 33.72 -16.98
N ALA A 223 -36.82 34.33 -17.90
CA ALA A 223 -37.76 35.41 -17.58
C ALA A 223 -39.12 34.91 -17.04
N PHE A 224 -39.43 33.62 -17.16
CA PHE A 224 -40.75 33.08 -16.85
C PHE A 224 -40.85 32.56 -15.42
N THR A 225 -42.10 32.39 -14.95
CA THR A 225 -42.42 31.85 -13.63
C THR A 225 -42.22 30.34 -13.56
N SER A 226 -42.04 29.80 -12.35
CA SER A 226 -41.83 28.36 -12.11
C SER A 226 -42.87 27.46 -12.81
N ALA A 227 -44.16 27.78 -12.67
CA ALA A 227 -45.23 26.99 -13.28
C ALA A 227 -45.14 26.92 -14.81
N TYR A 228 -44.83 28.05 -15.45
CA TYR A 228 -44.65 28.10 -16.90
C TYR A 228 -43.42 27.32 -17.35
N ARG A 229 -42.32 27.38 -16.59
CA ARG A 229 -41.12 26.58 -16.88
C ARG A 229 -41.43 25.09 -16.85
N GLN A 230 -42.15 24.61 -15.83
CA GLN A 230 -42.50 23.20 -15.69
C GLN A 230 -43.37 22.70 -16.85
N ASP A 231 -44.41 23.45 -17.22
CA ASP A 231 -45.29 23.10 -18.35
C ASP A 231 -44.53 23.04 -19.68
N GLN A 232 -43.68 24.05 -19.92
CA GLN A 232 -42.89 24.12 -21.15
C GLN A 232 -41.82 23.01 -21.22
N VAL A 233 -41.15 22.72 -20.10
CA VAL A 233 -40.17 21.62 -20.00
C VAL A 233 -40.85 20.27 -20.21
N GLN A 234 -42.04 20.05 -19.63
CA GLN A 234 -42.79 18.82 -19.84
C GLN A 234 -43.19 18.64 -21.31
N THR A 235 -43.60 19.72 -21.96
CA THR A 235 -43.90 19.73 -23.40
C THR A 235 -42.65 19.37 -24.21
N TRP A 236 -41.50 19.97 -23.90
CA TRP A 236 -40.23 19.66 -24.58
C TRP A 236 -39.79 18.21 -24.36
N LEU A 237 -39.92 17.66 -23.15
CA LEU A 237 -39.59 16.26 -22.88
C LEU A 237 -40.47 15.31 -23.68
N ASN A 238 -41.76 15.60 -23.80
CA ASN A 238 -42.67 14.80 -24.62
C ASN A 238 -42.25 14.80 -26.09
N ASP A 239 -41.81 15.94 -26.62
CA ASP A 239 -41.38 16.04 -28.01
C ASP A 239 -40.01 15.39 -28.26
N VAL A 240 -39.07 15.53 -27.31
CA VAL A 240 -37.77 14.82 -27.34
C VAL A 240 -37.98 13.30 -27.36
N ARG A 241 -38.91 12.79 -26.54
CA ARG A 241 -39.30 11.36 -26.53
C ARG A 241 -39.94 10.92 -27.84
N LYS A 242 -40.83 11.73 -28.43
CA LYS A 242 -41.43 11.43 -29.75
C LYS A 242 -40.39 11.33 -30.85
N GLN A 243 -39.31 12.11 -30.78
CA GLN A 243 -38.20 12.08 -31.74
C GLN A 243 -37.20 10.94 -31.48
N GLY A 244 -37.43 10.11 -30.46
CA GLY A 244 -36.58 8.96 -30.14
C GLY A 244 -35.24 9.34 -29.49
N ILE A 245 -35.12 10.54 -28.94
CA ILE A 245 -33.91 10.97 -28.22
C ILE A 245 -33.99 10.46 -26.77
N PRO A 246 -32.99 9.72 -26.28
CA PRO A 246 -32.95 9.29 -24.88
C PRO A 246 -32.91 10.49 -23.92
N CYS A 247 -33.78 10.47 -22.91
CA CYS A 247 -33.84 11.46 -21.85
C CYS A 247 -34.22 10.78 -20.54
N SER A 248 -33.95 11.42 -19.42
CA SER A 248 -34.37 10.91 -18.12
C SER A 248 -35.90 10.94 -17.96
N ASP A 249 -36.43 10.07 -17.11
CA ASP A 249 -37.87 10.00 -16.82
C ASP A 249 -38.33 11.25 -16.05
N GLU A 250 -37.54 11.65 -15.06
CA GLU A 250 -37.69 12.88 -14.28
C GLU A 250 -36.56 13.85 -14.62
N PHE A 251 -36.89 14.93 -15.31
CA PHE A 251 -35.92 15.98 -15.62
C PHE A 251 -35.78 16.95 -14.44
N SER A 252 -34.54 17.25 -14.07
CA SER A 252 -34.23 18.34 -13.14
C SER A 252 -33.01 19.11 -13.64
N LEU A 253 -33.18 20.43 -13.82
CA LEU A 253 -32.08 21.33 -14.18
C LEU A 253 -30.97 21.30 -13.13
N VAL A 254 -31.37 21.23 -11.85
CA VAL A 254 -30.46 21.14 -10.70
C VAL A 254 -29.62 19.88 -10.76
N SER A 255 -30.20 18.74 -11.13
CA SER A 255 -29.44 17.50 -11.28
C SER A 255 -28.46 17.55 -12.46
N SER A 256 -28.85 18.22 -13.55
CA SER A 256 -28.12 18.21 -14.84
C SER A 256 -26.96 19.19 -14.88
N LEU A 257 -27.21 20.47 -14.54
CA LEU A 257 -26.24 21.56 -14.59
C LEU A 257 -25.88 22.11 -13.20
N GLY A 258 -26.57 21.69 -12.15
CA GLY A 258 -26.33 22.14 -10.79
C GLY A 258 -25.18 21.37 -10.14
N GLU A 259 -24.25 22.13 -9.56
CA GLU A 259 -23.20 21.58 -8.71
C GLU A 259 -23.60 21.75 -7.24
N PRO A 260 -23.81 20.66 -6.47
CA PRO A 260 -24.33 20.75 -5.10
C PRO A 260 -23.49 21.64 -4.18
N VAL A 261 -22.17 21.67 -4.36
CA VAL A 261 -21.26 22.52 -3.58
C VAL A 261 -21.48 24.00 -3.90
N LYS A 262 -21.62 24.37 -5.18
CA LYS A 262 -21.89 25.76 -5.59
C LYS A 262 -23.27 26.22 -5.18
N ILE A 263 -24.29 25.38 -5.33
CA ILE A 263 -25.67 25.71 -4.93
C ILE A 263 -25.71 26.01 -3.43
N ARG A 264 -25.08 25.18 -2.61
CA ARG A 264 -24.96 25.44 -1.18
C ARG A 264 -24.21 26.74 -0.90
N ALA A 265 -23.13 27.02 -1.64
CA ALA A 265 -22.41 28.29 -1.51
C ALA A 265 -23.33 29.50 -1.80
N TRP A 266 -24.17 29.41 -2.82
CA TRP A 266 -25.16 30.45 -3.13
C TRP A 266 -26.18 30.64 -2.01
N ASN A 267 -26.65 29.54 -1.40
CA ASN A 267 -27.60 29.60 -0.30
C ASN A 267 -27.02 30.34 0.92
N ILE A 268 -25.75 30.08 1.28
CA ILE A 268 -25.05 30.86 2.34
C ILE A 268 -25.01 32.35 2.01
N CYS A 269 -24.78 32.68 0.75
CA CYS A 269 -24.72 34.06 0.29
C CYS A 269 -26.11 34.73 0.27
N GLY A 270 -27.19 33.99 0.60
CA GLY A 270 -28.55 34.51 0.74
C GLY A 270 -29.48 34.21 -0.43
N LEU A 271 -29.12 33.26 -1.31
CA LEU A 271 -30.06 32.70 -2.27
C LEU A 271 -31.05 31.76 -1.55
N PRO A 272 -32.35 31.83 -1.81
CA PRO A 272 -33.29 30.85 -1.27
C PRO A 272 -32.99 29.42 -1.71
N THR A 273 -33.44 28.48 -0.88
CA THR A 273 -33.32 27.04 -1.13
C THR A 273 -34.36 26.48 -2.09
N ASP A 274 -35.33 27.29 -2.52
CA ASP A 274 -36.39 26.84 -3.42
C ASP A 274 -35.85 26.54 -4.83
N ASN A 275 -36.53 25.62 -5.53
CA ASN A 275 -36.06 25.15 -6.83
C ASN A 275 -36.00 26.30 -7.87
N PHE A 276 -36.91 27.26 -7.82
CA PHE A 276 -36.96 28.37 -8.78
C PHE A 276 -35.76 29.32 -8.62
N SER A 277 -35.42 29.67 -7.38
CA SER A 277 -34.24 30.48 -7.05
C SER A 277 -32.94 29.76 -7.40
N VAL A 278 -32.83 28.47 -7.09
CA VAL A 278 -31.66 27.65 -7.45
C VAL A 278 -31.51 27.55 -8.98
N GLU A 279 -32.59 27.32 -9.72
CA GLU A 279 -32.58 27.35 -11.18
C GLU A 279 -32.09 28.69 -11.72
N ASN A 280 -32.56 29.81 -11.17
CA ASN A 280 -32.08 31.14 -11.56
C ASN A 280 -30.57 31.30 -11.33
N GLY A 281 -30.06 30.77 -10.21
CA GLY A 281 -28.62 30.72 -9.93
C GLY A 281 -27.83 29.89 -10.95
N ILE A 282 -28.37 28.74 -11.37
CA ILE A 282 -27.78 27.89 -12.41
C ILE A 282 -27.78 28.61 -13.76
N ILE A 283 -28.88 29.28 -14.13
CA ILE A 283 -28.95 30.05 -15.37
C ILE A 283 -27.93 31.19 -15.33
N LEU A 284 -27.83 31.92 -14.23
CA LEU A 284 -26.85 33.00 -14.06
C LEU A 284 -25.41 32.50 -14.21
N SER A 285 -25.07 31.34 -13.64
CA SER A 285 -23.72 30.78 -13.72
C SER A 285 -23.36 30.21 -15.10
N ASN A 286 -24.34 29.78 -15.90
CA ASN A 286 -24.12 29.13 -17.20
C ASN A 286 -24.46 30.03 -18.40
N ALA A 287 -25.13 31.17 -18.18
CA ALA A 287 -25.51 32.09 -19.23
C ALA A 287 -24.28 32.73 -19.89
N ARG A 288 -24.28 32.79 -21.21
CA ARG A 288 -23.23 33.47 -22.00
C ARG A 288 -23.41 34.98 -22.04
N ARG A 289 -24.66 35.45 -22.07
CA ARG A 289 -25.05 36.86 -22.04
C ARG A 289 -25.13 37.34 -20.59
N TRP A 290 -24.94 38.63 -20.38
CA TRP A 290 -25.01 39.21 -19.04
C TRP A 290 -26.44 39.12 -18.47
N PRO A 291 -26.59 38.72 -17.20
CA PRO A 291 -27.89 38.57 -16.57
C PRO A 291 -28.48 39.93 -16.19
N LEU A 292 -29.72 40.17 -16.60
CA LEU A 292 -30.56 41.26 -16.10
C LEU A 292 -31.65 40.65 -15.21
N MET A 293 -31.54 40.93 -13.92
CA MET A 293 -32.38 40.35 -12.88
C MET A 293 -33.53 41.30 -12.54
N ILE A 294 -34.75 40.82 -12.77
CA ILE A 294 -36.00 41.47 -12.36
C ILE A 294 -36.21 41.12 -10.88
N ASP A 295 -35.83 42.05 -10.01
CA ASP A 295 -35.71 41.84 -8.56
C ASP A 295 -36.39 42.96 -7.77
N PRO A 296 -37.74 43.01 -7.76
CA PRO A 296 -38.49 44.04 -7.05
C PRO A 296 -38.27 44.00 -5.53
N GLN A 297 -37.90 42.85 -4.97
CA GLN A 297 -37.66 42.69 -3.52
C GLN A 297 -36.19 42.89 -3.11
N GLY A 298 -35.24 43.01 -4.05
CA GLY A 298 -33.81 43.22 -3.77
C GLY A 298 -33.07 41.97 -3.28
N GLN A 299 -33.62 40.78 -3.53
CA GLN A 299 -33.06 39.50 -3.12
C GLN A 299 -31.82 39.13 -3.94
N ALA A 300 -31.93 39.18 -5.26
CA ALA A 300 -30.81 38.92 -6.15
C ALA A 300 -29.67 39.93 -5.94
N ASN A 301 -30.04 41.20 -5.72
CA ASN A 301 -29.10 42.26 -5.40
C ASN A 301 -28.28 41.94 -4.13
N LYS A 302 -28.95 41.53 -3.05
CA LYS A 302 -28.30 41.14 -1.79
C LYS A 302 -27.42 39.90 -1.98
N TRP A 303 -27.90 38.91 -2.72
CA TRP A 303 -27.18 37.68 -3.00
C TRP A 303 -25.87 37.94 -3.77
N ILE A 304 -25.91 38.69 -4.88
CA ILE A 304 -24.72 39.01 -5.67
C ILE A 304 -23.69 39.82 -4.87
N LYS A 305 -24.14 40.78 -4.06
CA LYS A 305 -23.26 41.55 -3.16
C LYS A 305 -22.51 40.66 -2.17
N ASN A 306 -23.17 39.65 -1.62
CA ASN A 306 -22.56 38.71 -0.68
C ASN A 306 -21.64 37.72 -1.41
N MET A 307 -22.05 37.22 -2.57
CA MET A 307 -21.30 36.24 -3.36
C MET A 307 -19.98 36.81 -3.88
N GLU A 308 -19.99 38.03 -4.41
CA GLU A 308 -18.82 38.69 -5.01
C GLU A 308 -18.07 39.59 -4.01
N LYS A 309 -18.39 39.51 -2.71
CA LYS A 309 -17.75 40.33 -1.66
C LYS A 309 -16.24 40.12 -1.59
N ALA A 310 -15.79 38.88 -1.77
CA ALA A 310 -14.36 38.54 -1.78
C ALA A 310 -13.62 39.07 -3.03
N ASN A 311 -14.36 39.37 -4.10
CA ASN A 311 -13.82 39.81 -5.39
C ASN A 311 -13.88 41.33 -5.58
N ASN A 312 -14.13 42.10 -4.51
CA ASN A 312 -14.24 43.57 -4.53
C ASN A 312 -15.29 44.10 -5.53
N LEU A 313 -16.53 43.59 -5.44
CA LEU A 313 -17.66 44.05 -6.25
C LEU A 313 -17.86 45.57 -6.16
N HIS A 314 -17.90 46.22 -7.32
CA HIS A 314 -18.27 47.63 -7.44
C HIS A 314 -19.76 47.75 -7.76
N VAL A 315 -20.46 48.64 -7.02
CA VAL A 315 -21.90 48.85 -7.16
C VAL A 315 -22.16 50.30 -7.52
N PHE A 316 -22.90 50.55 -8.61
CA PHE A 316 -23.26 51.90 -9.04
C PHE A 316 -24.61 51.92 -9.78
N LYS A 317 -25.14 53.12 -10.02
CA LYS A 317 -26.38 53.38 -10.76
C LYS A 317 -26.07 54.17 -12.03
N LEU A 318 -26.97 54.10 -13.03
CA LEU A 318 -26.85 54.92 -14.25
C LEU A 318 -26.91 56.43 -13.98
N SER A 319 -27.48 56.84 -12.83
CA SER A 319 -27.54 58.23 -12.40
C SER A 319 -26.20 58.81 -11.92
N ASP A 320 -25.20 57.96 -11.67
CA ASP A 320 -23.96 58.39 -11.02
C ASP A 320 -23.00 59.00 -12.05
N ALA A 321 -22.60 60.27 -11.87
CA ALA A 321 -21.81 60.99 -12.87
C ALA A 321 -20.48 60.29 -13.28
N ASP A 322 -19.87 59.52 -12.37
CA ASP A 322 -18.60 58.83 -12.58
C ASP A 322 -18.76 57.35 -12.99
N PHE A 323 -19.97 56.90 -13.36
CA PHE A 323 -20.21 55.47 -13.64
C PHE A 323 -19.37 54.98 -14.82
N VAL A 324 -19.19 55.79 -15.87
CA VAL A 324 -18.41 55.43 -17.06
C VAL A 324 -16.96 55.14 -16.66
N ARG A 325 -16.31 56.08 -15.97
CA ARG A 325 -14.92 55.93 -15.54
C ARG A 325 -14.73 54.74 -14.59
N THR A 326 -15.69 54.51 -13.69
CA THR A 326 -15.67 53.35 -12.79
C THR A 326 -15.76 52.04 -13.59
N LEU A 327 -16.64 52.00 -14.59
CA LEU A 327 -16.81 50.84 -15.47
C LEU A 327 -15.56 50.57 -16.31
N GLU A 328 -14.93 51.60 -16.87
CA GLU A 328 -13.67 51.46 -17.64
C GLU A 328 -12.56 50.80 -16.79
N ASN A 329 -12.37 51.29 -15.55
CA ASN A 329 -11.40 50.71 -14.62
C ASN A 329 -11.74 49.25 -14.29
N CYS A 330 -13.02 48.96 -14.05
CA CYS A 330 -13.44 47.60 -13.71
C CYS A 330 -13.21 46.62 -14.86
N ILE A 331 -13.47 47.04 -16.11
CA ILE A 331 -13.22 46.23 -17.31
C ILE A 331 -11.70 45.95 -17.44
N GLN A 332 -10.87 46.97 -17.20
CA GLN A 332 -9.41 46.84 -17.30
C GLN A 332 -8.83 45.90 -16.24
N PHE A 333 -9.26 46.02 -14.98
CA PHE A 333 -8.73 45.21 -13.88
C PHE A 333 -9.48 43.89 -13.66
N GLY A 334 -10.58 43.64 -14.37
CA GLY A 334 -11.38 42.42 -14.23
C GLY A 334 -12.22 42.36 -12.95
N THR A 335 -12.49 43.50 -12.30
CA THR A 335 -13.33 43.51 -11.09
C THR A 335 -14.81 43.41 -11.45
N PRO A 336 -15.60 42.59 -10.74
CA PRO A 336 -17.02 42.43 -11.02
C PRO A 336 -17.79 43.72 -10.71
N VAL A 337 -18.85 43.97 -11.49
CA VAL A 337 -19.70 45.16 -11.39
C VAL A 337 -21.16 44.76 -11.26
N LEU A 338 -21.88 45.43 -10.35
CA LEU A 338 -23.33 45.35 -10.21
C LEU A 338 -23.97 46.72 -10.47
N MET A 339 -24.77 46.80 -11.52
CA MET A 339 -25.55 47.97 -11.87
C MET A 339 -26.97 47.88 -11.28
N GLU A 340 -27.38 48.88 -10.51
CA GLU A 340 -28.67 48.90 -9.80
C GLU A 340 -29.73 49.81 -10.41
N ASN A 341 -30.99 49.41 -10.26
CA ASN A 341 -32.19 50.17 -10.63
C ASN A 341 -32.23 50.55 -12.11
N LEU A 342 -31.91 49.58 -12.97
CA LEU A 342 -32.07 49.75 -14.41
C LEU A 342 -33.53 49.98 -14.78
N GLY A 343 -33.75 51.03 -15.57
CA GLY A 343 -35.04 51.32 -16.19
C GLY A 343 -35.33 50.39 -17.37
N GLU A 344 -36.32 50.77 -18.18
CA GLU A 344 -36.66 50.08 -19.42
C GLU A 344 -35.72 50.45 -20.57
N GLU A 345 -35.19 51.68 -20.53
CA GLU A 345 -34.19 52.18 -21.48
C GLU A 345 -32.77 51.95 -20.95
N LEU A 346 -31.93 51.35 -21.79
CA LEU A 346 -30.50 51.15 -21.52
C LEU A 346 -29.70 52.22 -22.23
N ASP A 347 -28.64 52.71 -21.57
CA ASP A 347 -27.70 53.64 -22.20
C ASP A 347 -26.98 52.95 -23.38
N PRO A 348 -27.03 53.51 -24.61
CA PRO A 348 -26.32 52.97 -25.77
C PRO A 348 -24.80 52.81 -25.57
N LEU A 349 -24.19 53.50 -24.61
CA LEU A 349 -22.79 53.32 -24.25
C LEU A 349 -22.48 51.87 -23.84
N LEU A 350 -23.44 51.16 -23.24
CA LEU A 350 -23.26 49.78 -22.79
C LEU A 350 -23.32 48.75 -23.93
N GLU A 351 -23.73 49.17 -25.13
CA GLU A 351 -23.92 48.30 -26.29
C GLU A 351 -22.70 47.40 -26.60
N PRO A 352 -21.45 47.92 -26.66
CA PRO A 352 -20.30 47.10 -26.96
C PRO A 352 -20.03 46.06 -25.87
N LEU A 353 -20.34 46.40 -24.61
CA LEU A 353 -20.17 45.51 -23.45
C LEU A 353 -21.21 44.41 -23.42
N LEU A 354 -22.48 44.74 -23.69
CA LEU A 354 -23.59 43.79 -23.72
C LEU A 354 -23.41 42.76 -24.83
N SER A 355 -22.99 43.22 -26.01
CA SER A 355 -22.71 42.37 -27.17
C SER A 355 -21.31 41.74 -27.15
N LYS A 356 -20.48 42.02 -26.12
CA LYS A 356 -19.09 41.55 -25.98
C LYS A 356 -18.24 41.78 -27.25
N GLN A 357 -18.35 42.97 -27.83
CA GLN A 357 -17.65 43.39 -29.06
C GLN A 357 -16.16 43.66 -28.78
N THR A 358 -15.41 42.60 -28.52
CA THR A 358 -13.97 42.66 -28.25
C THR A 358 -13.16 42.45 -29.52
N PHE A 359 -12.02 43.13 -29.63
CA PHE A 359 -11.11 43.03 -30.76
C PHE A 359 -9.66 42.99 -30.28
N LYS A 360 -8.76 42.43 -31.08
CA LYS A 360 -7.33 42.39 -30.74
C LYS A 360 -6.64 43.66 -31.23
N GLN A 361 -5.94 44.35 -30.34
CA GLN A 361 -5.10 45.49 -30.68
C GLN A 361 -3.80 45.41 -29.90
N GLY A 362 -2.66 45.47 -30.60
CA GLY A 362 -1.34 45.43 -29.94
C GLY A 362 -1.02 44.14 -29.18
N GLY A 363 -1.70 43.03 -29.48
CA GLY A 363 -1.51 41.74 -28.80
C GLY A 363 -2.45 41.48 -27.62
N SER A 364 -3.07 42.52 -27.07
CA SER A 364 -4.11 42.42 -26.03
C SER A 364 -5.52 42.39 -26.63
N MET A 365 -6.46 41.78 -25.90
CA MET A 365 -7.89 41.91 -26.19
C MET A 365 -8.36 43.26 -25.66
N CYS A 366 -9.05 44.04 -26.49
CA CYS A 366 -9.56 45.35 -26.15
C CYS A 366 -11.06 45.45 -26.46
N ILE A 367 -11.73 46.38 -25.81
CA ILE A 367 -13.11 46.77 -26.08
C ILE A 367 -13.17 48.28 -26.23
N ARG A 368 -14.04 48.76 -27.12
CA ARG A 368 -14.28 50.20 -27.29
C ARG A 368 -15.55 50.57 -26.55
N LEU A 369 -15.45 51.48 -25.59
CA LEU A 369 -16.57 52.01 -24.83
C LEU A 369 -16.63 53.52 -25.09
N GLY A 370 -17.61 53.97 -25.88
CA GLY A 370 -17.63 55.33 -26.42
C GLY A 370 -16.39 55.61 -27.28
N ASP A 371 -15.58 56.56 -26.84
CA ASP A 371 -14.33 56.95 -27.53
C ASP A 371 -13.07 56.29 -26.95
N SER A 372 -13.17 55.69 -25.76
CA SER A 372 -12.06 55.03 -25.08
C SER A 372 -11.85 53.61 -25.61
N THR A 373 -10.59 53.22 -25.82
CA THR A 373 -10.21 51.82 -26.04
C THR A 373 -9.57 51.26 -24.79
N ILE A 374 -10.19 50.22 -24.23
CA ILE A 374 -9.85 49.68 -22.91
C ILE A 374 -9.39 48.24 -23.09
N GLU A 375 -8.34 47.85 -22.39
CA GLU A 375 -7.92 46.44 -22.34
C GLU A 375 -9.00 45.62 -21.62
N TYR A 376 -9.44 44.52 -22.24
CA TYR A 376 -10.52 43.70 -21.75
C TYR A 376 -9.97 42.50 -20.96
N SER A 377 -10.20 42.48 -19.65
CA SER A 377 -9.92 41.32 -18.82
C SER A 377 -10.98 40.23 -19.00
N GLN A 378 -10.55 38.97 -19.11
CA GLN A 378 -11.47 37.82 -19.21
C GLN A 378 -12.19 37.52 -17.89
N ASP A 379 -11.64 37.98 -16.76
CA ASP A 379 -12.21 37.76 -15.43
C ASP A 379 -13.36 38.72 -15.10
N PHE A 380 -13.55 39.76 -15.92
CA PHE A 380 -14.60 40.75 -15.74
C PHE A 380 -16.00 40.10 -15.77
N LYS A 381 -16.85 40.48 -14.81
CA LYS A 381 -18.26 40.07 -14.76
C LYS A 381 -19.18 41.27 -14.58
N PHE A 382 -20.30 41.25 -15.29
CA PHE A 382 -21.29 42.31 -15.25
C PHE A 382 -22.67 41.78 -14.84
N TYR A 383 -23.24 42.38 -13.80
CA TYR A 383 -24.54 42.04 -13.24
C TYR A 383 -25.47 43.26 -13.29
N MET A 384 -26.74 43.03 -13.59
CA MET A 384 -27.75 44.08 -13.74
C MET A 384 -28.99 43.75 -12.91
N THR A 385 -29.52 44.71 -12.16
CA THR A 385 -30.76 44.56 -11.38
C THR A 385 -31.76 45.68 -11.67
N THR A 386 -33.04 45.32 -11.75
CA THR A 386 -34.15 46.28 -11.81
C THR A 386 -35.15 46.01 -10.68
N LYS A 387 -35.75 47.09 -10.16
CA LYS A 387 -36.84 47.01 -9.17
C LYS A 387 -38.22 47.05 -9.79
N LEU A 388 -38.32 47.27 -11.10
CA LEU A 388 -39.58 47.25 -11.82
C LEU A 388 -40.15 45.83 -11.76
N ARG A 389 -41.41 45.69 -11.31
CA ARG A 389 -42.04 44.36 -11.20
C ARG A 389 -42.27 43.74 -12.57
N ASN A 390 -42.76 44.54 -13.52
CA ASN A 390 -43.10 44.13 -14.88
C ASN A 390 -42.51 45.15 -15.88
N PRO A 391 -41.18 45.16 -16.08
CA PRO A 391 -40.55 46.06 -17.04
C PRO A 391 -40.88 45.65 -18.48
N HIS A 392 -41.16 46.63 -19.35
CA HIS A 392 -41.35 46.43 -20.77
C HIS A 392 -40.06 46.71 -21.56
N TYR A 393 -39.25 45.67 -21.71
CA TYR A 393 -38.03 45.75 -22.52
C TYR A 393 -38.33 45.62 -24.02
N LEU A 394 -37.63 46.42 -24.82
CA LEU A 394 -37.62 46.27 -26.27
C LEU A 394 -37.02 44.90 -26.66
N PRO A 395 -37.50 44.26 -27.74
CA PRO A 395 -36.97 42.97 -28.19
C PRO A 395 -35.45 42.98 -28.42
N GLU A 396 -34.91 44.11 -28.84
CA GLU A 396 -33.47 44.34 -29.01
C GLU A 396 -32.69 44.13 -27.70
N THR A 397 -33.21 44.65 -26.58
CA THR A 397 -32.62 44.44 -25.25
C THR A 397 -32.67 42.97 -24.85
N SER A 398 -33.82 42.31 -25.04
CA SER A 398 -34.01 40.90 -24.68
C SER A 398 -33.11 39.92 -25.44
N VAL A 399 -32.63 40.30 -26.64
CA VAL A 399 -31.66 39.50 -27.40
C VAL A 399 -30.25 39.64 -26.82
N LYS A 400 -29.89 40.83 -26.30
CA LYS A 400 -28.55 41.15 -25.80
C LYS A 400 -28.29 40.65 -24.39
N VAL A 401 -29.32 40.68 -23.52
CA VAL A 401 -29.20 40.25 -22.11
C VAL A 401 -29.93 38.94 -21.85
N THR A 402 -29.53 38.22 -20.80
CA THR A 402 -30.34 37.10 -20.28
C THR A 402 -31.28 37.67 -19.21
N LEU A 403 -32.57 37.76 -19.54
CA LEU A 403 -33.59 38.16 -18.57
C LEU A 403 -33.82 37.05 -17.55
N LEU A 404 -33.72 37.39 -16.27
CA LEU A 404 -33.95 36.49 -15.14
C LEU A 404 -35.02 37.06 -14.23
N ASN A 405 -36.07 36.29 -14.00
CA ASN A 405 -37.11 36.64 -13.04
C ASN A 405 -36.71 36.20 -11.64
N PHE A 406 -36.39 37.15 -10.76
CA PHE A 406 -36.08 36.95 -9.34
C PHE A 406 -37.21 37.42 -8.43
N MET A 407 -38.44 37.54 -8.95
CA MET A 407 -39.61 37.79 -8.12
C MET A 407 -39.78 36.63 -7.13
N ILE A 408 -39.95 36.98 -5.86
CA ILE A 408 -40.13 36.00 -4.80
C ILE A 408 -41.38 35.15 -5.04
N THR A 409 -41.25 33.83 -4.91
CA THR A 409 -42.35 32.88 -5.04
C THR A 409 -43.00 32.61 -3.68
N PRO A 410 -44.28 32.17 -3.64
CA PRO A 410 -44.91 31.74 -2.39
C PRO A 410 -44.13 30.65 -1.67
N GLU A 411 -43.66 29.65 -2.42
CA GLU A 411 -42.83 28.55 -1.90
C GLU A 411 -41.50 29.08 -1.34
N GLY A 412 -40.80 29.95 -2.08
CA GLY A 412 -39.53 30.53 -1.63
C GLY A 412 -39.65 31.41 -0.39
N LEU A 413 -40.73 32.21 -0.29
CA LEU A 413 -41.00 32.99 0.93
C LEU A 413 -41.38 32.09 2.10
N GLN A 414 -42.20 31.07 1.87
CA GLN A 414 -42.59 30.12 2.92
C GLN A 414 -41.37 29.44 3.52
N ASP A 415 -40.44 28.96 2.69
CA ASP A 415 -39.20 28.34 3.13
C ASP A 415 -38.31 29.32 3.90
N GLN A 416 -38.22 30.57 3.42
CA GLN A 416 -37.49 31.63 4.11
C GLN A 416 -38.07 31.95 5.50
N LEU A 417 -39.40 32.09 5.59
CA LEU A 417 -40.10 32.34 6.85
C LEU A 417 -39.98 31.14 7.80
N MET A 418 -40.07 29.92 7.27
CA MET A 418 -39.84 28.69 8.03
C MET A 418 -38.44 28.68 8.65
N GLY A 419 -37.40 28.96 7.86
CA GLY A 419 -36.03 29.06 8.35
C GLY A 419 -35.89 30.06 9.49
N ILE A 420 -36.55 31.22 9.39
CA ILE A 420 -36.58 32.24 10.45
C ILE A 420 -37.31 31.73 11.70
N VAL A 421 -38.51 31.15 11.56
CA VAL A 421 -39.28 30.62 12.70
C VAL A 421 -38.46 29.58 13.44
N VAL A 422 -37.85 28.67 12.70
CA VAL A 422 -37.06 27.59 13.28
C VAL A 422 -35.84 28.14 14.01
N ALA A 423 -35.13 29.11 13.42
CA ALA A 423 -33.99 29.76 14.05
C ALA A 423 -34.36 30.56 15.31
N ARG A 424 -35.57 31.12 15.38
CA ARG A 424 -36.01 31.96 16.51
C ARG A 424 -36.76 31.18 17.60
N VAL A 425 -37.40 30.07 17.26
CA VAL A 425 -38.24 29.27 18.18
C VAL A 425 -37.48 28.10 18.78
N LYS A 426 -36.43 27.57 18.14
CA LYS A 426 -35.63 26.49 18.72
C LYS A 426 -34.88 26.98 19.98
N ARG A 427 -34.97 26.17 21.04
CA ARG A 427 -34.30 26.40 22.32
C ARG A 427 -32.77 26.54 22.08
N PRO A 428 -32.10 27.54 22.69
CA PRO A 428 -30.66 27.76 22.53
C PRO A 428 -29.78 26.54 22.86
N GLU A 429 -30.25 25.61 23.70
CA GLU A 429 -29.50 24.41 24.11
C GLU A 429 -29.25 23.40 22.96
N LEU A 430 -30.22 23.17 22.07
CA LEU A 430 -30.07 22.24 20.93
C LEU A 430 -29.18 22.83 19.82
N GLU A 431 -29.08 24.16 19.75
CA GLU A 431 -28.19 24.86 18.83
C GLU A 431 -26.75 24.89 19.37
N GLU A 432 -26.56 25.01 20.69
CA GLU A 432 -25.27 24.83 21.36
C GLU A 432 -24.75 23.38 21.30
N GLU A 433 -25.60 22.37 21.48
CA GLU A 433 -25.22 20.96 21.35
C GLU A 433 -24.83 20.61 19.90
N LYS A 434 -25.54 21.20 18.92
CA LYS A 434 -25.20 21.11 17.49
C LYS A 434 -23.90 21.84 17.16
N ASN A 435 -23.67 23.03 17.71
CA ASN A 435 -22.44 23.80 17.51
C ASN A 435 -21.23 23.17 18.19
N THR A 436 -21.40 22.49 19.34
CA THR A 436 -20.32 21.77 20.03
C THR A 436 -19.90 20.50 19.27
N LEU A 437 -20.84 19.77 18.68
CA LEU A 437 -20.54 18.63 17.79
C LEU A 437 -19.80 19.09 16.51
N ILE A 438 -20.20 20.22 15.94
CA ILE A 438 -19.53 20.85 14.79
C ILE A 438 -18.12 21.36 15.14
N LEU A 439 -17.94 21.96 16.32
CA LEU A 439 -16.64 22.44 16.78
C LEU A 439 -15.68 21.29 17.12
N GLN A 440 -16.19 20.13 17.52
CA GLN A 440 -15.38 18.91 17.65
C GLN A 440 -14.94 18.36 16.28
N GLU A 441 -15.76 18.49 15.24
CA GLU A 441 -15.41 18.12 13.86
C GLU A 441 -14.32 19.03 13.23
N LEU A 442 -14.23 20.29 13.65
CA LEU A 442 -13.30 21.28 13.08
C LEU A 442 -11.83 21.17 13.55
N LYS A 443 -11.46 20.07 14.25
CA LYS A 443 -10.07 19.83 14.68
C LYS A 443 -9.13 19.29 13.59
N ILE A 444 -9.60 19.13 12.35
CA ILE A 444 -8.74 18.74 11.23
C ILE A 444 -8.71 19.88 10.20
N ASN A 445 -7.65 20.69 10.31
CA ASN A 445 -7.09 21.60 9.31
C ASN A 445 -8.01 22.67 8.69
N ALA A 446 -7.87 23.91 9.22
CA ALA A 446 -8.00 25.22 8.52
C ALA A 446 -8.81 26.29 9.27
N ILE A 447 -8.58 26.50 10.57
CA ILE A 447 -9.20 27.62 11.31
C ILE A 447 -8.13 28.53 11.91
N THR A 448 -7.45 29.25 11.03
CA THR A 448 -6.73 30.49 11.40
C THR A 448 -7.10 31.65 10.48
N ILE A 449 -7.68 31.39 9.30
CA ILE A 449 -8.00 32.44 8.31
C ILE A 449 -9.44 32.98 8.46
N ILE A 450 -10.39 32.19 8.97
CA ILE A 450 -11.81 32.60 8.99
C ILE A 450 -12.18 33.45 10.24
N LYS A 451 -11.42 33.35 11.33
CA LYS A 451 -11.74 34.05 12.60
C LYS A 451 -11.61 35.58 12.55
N THR A 452 -10.90 36.14 11.58
CA THR A 452 -10.64 37.60 11.54
C THR A 452 -11.66 38.37 10.70
N VAL A 453 -12.45 37.69 9.84
CA VAL A 453 -13.25 38.39 8.81
C VAL A 453 -14.76 38.43 9.11
N ILE A 454 -15.26 37.65 10.07
CA ILE A 454 -16.72 37.54 10.28
C ILE A 454 -17.08 37.88 11.73
N ASN A 455 -17.02 39.17 12.04
CA ASN A 455 -17.77 39.75 13.14
C ASN A 455 -18.79 40.69 12.49
N ILE A 456 -20.06 40.27 12.43
CA ILE A 456 -21.30 41.09 12.43
C ILE A 456 -22.48 40.17 12.04
N VAL A 457 -23.32 39.90 13.06
CA VAL A 457 -24.80 39.83 13.03
C VAL A 457 -25.48 38.80 12.10
N ILE A 458 -26.06 37.79 12.77
CA ILE A 458 -27.23 36.98 12.38
C ILE A 458 -27.05 36.20 11.07
N ILE A 459 -26.69 34.91 11.19
CA ILE A 459 -27.24 33.73 10.48
C ILE A 459 -26.55 32.51 11.13
N ASN A 460 -27.11 32.03 12.25
CA ASN A 460 -26.61 30.82 12.94
C ASN A 460 -27.29 29.53 12.45
N TYR A 461 -28.34 29.59 11.63
CA TYR A 461 -29.03 28.37 11.20
C TYR A 461 -28.44 27.75 9.92
N GLU A 462 -28.05 28.56 8.94
CA GLU A 462 -27.55 28.07 7.64
C GLU A 462 -26.07 27.66 7.67
N ILE A 463 -25.25 28.27 8.54
CA ILE A 463 -23.83 27.90 8.74
C ILE A 463 -23.71 26.47 9.31
N VAL A 464 -24.76 25.99 9.99
CA VAL A 464 -24.71 24.76 10.77
C VAL A 464 -25.03 23.52 9.93
N GLN A 465 -25.87 23.62 8.88
CA GLN A 465 -25.94 22.57 7.84
C GLN A 465 -24.68 22.57 6.95
N LEU A 466 -23.98 23.70 6.89
CA LEU A 466 -22.80 23.90 6.05
C LEU A 466 -21.55 23.17 6.56
N ASN A 467 -21.33 23.19 7.88
CA ASN A 467 -20.16 22.58 8.49
C ASN A 467 -20.24 21.04 8.55
N CYS A 468 -21.43 20.44 8.48
CA CYS A 468 -21.58 18.99 8.60
C CYS A 468 -21.62 18.23 7.27
N ILE A 469 -21.75 18.86 6.09
CA ILE A 469 -22.03 18.08 4.85
C ILE A 469 -21.02 18.39 3.73
N ILE A 470 -20.61 19.65 3.56
CA ILE A 470 -19.63 20.02 2.53
C ILE A 470 -18.25 19.41 2.79
N PRO A 471 -17.74 19.34 4.04
CA PRO A 471 -16.49 18.65 4.32
C PRO A 471 -16.56 17.16 3.98
N HIS A 472 -17.66 16.48 4.33
CA HIS A 472 -17.77 15.03 4.14
C HIS A 472 -17.75 14.61 2.67
N TYR A 473 -18.48 15.29 1.78
CA TYR A 473 -18.43 14.97 0.35
C TYR A 473 -17.08 15.29 -0.28
N ARG A 474 -16.43 16.38 0.14
CA ARG A 474 -15.09 16.73 -0.34
C ARG A 474 -14.04 15.75 0.18
N GLN A 475 -14.10 15.40 1.46
CA GLN A 475 -13.20 14.43 2.10
C GLN A 475 -13.38 13.03 1.51
N LEU A 476 -14.62 12.58 1.27
CA LEU A 476 -14.89 11.31 0.59
C LEU A 476 -14.27 11.28 -0.80
N LYS A 477 -14.42 12.36 -1.58
CA LYS A 477 -13.80 12.46 -2.91
C LYS A 477 -12.28 12.50 -2.84
N GLU A 478 -11.71 13.27 -1.91
CA GLU A 478 -10.26 13.31 -1.69
C GLU A 478 -9.70 11.95 -1.21
N ILE A 479 -10.48 11.18 -0.46
CA ILE A 479 -10.14 9.80 -0.06
C ILE A 479 -10.19 8.87 -1.27
N GLU A 480 -11.23 8.95 -2.10
CA GLU A 480 -11.33 8.20 -3.36
C GLU A 480 -10.15 8.47 -4.28
N ASP A 481 -9.82 9.75 -4.48
CA ASP A 481 -8.70 10.16 -5.32
C ASP A 481 -7.37 9.59 -4.79
N LYS A 482 -7.17 9.58 -3.46
CA LYS A 482 -5.99 8.97 -2.82
C LYS A 482 -5.95 7.44 -2.96
N ILE A 483 -7.11 6.77 -2.88
CA ILE A 483 -7.21 5.32 -3.08
C ILE A 483 -6.83 4.98 -4.53
N LEU A 484 -7.38 5.73 -5.49
CA LEU A 484 -7.08 5.55 -6.92
C LEU A 484 -5.61 5.84 -7.22
N GLU A 485 -5.06 6.91 -6.65
CA GLU A 485 -3.64 7.25 -6.76
C GLU A 485 -2.76 6.12 -6.21
N GLY A 486 -3.05 5.63 -5.00
CA GLY A 486 -2.32 4.53 -4.37
C GLY A 486 -2.39 3.22 -5.16
N LEU A 487 -3.53 2.90 -5.78
CA LEU A 487 -3.66 1.74 -6.67
C LEU A 487 -2.89 1.93 -7.99
N SER A 488 -2.90 3.14 -8.55
CA SER A 488 -2.22 3.45 -9.82
C SER A 488 -0.70 3.47 -9.71
N LEU A 489 -0.16 3.92 -8.57
CA LEU A 489 1.28 3.99 -8.30
C LEU A 489 1.88 2.62 -7.98
N SER A 490 1.05 1.65 -7.60
CA SER A 490 1.50 0.30 -7.23
C SER A 490 1.88 -0.54 -8.47
N GLU A 491 3.03 -0.24 -9.07
CA GLU A 491 3.66 -1.09 -10.08
C GLU A 491 4.38 -2.27 -9.39
N GLY A 492 3.63 -3.30 -8.95
CA GLY A 492 4.23 -4.49 -8.33
C GLY A 492 3.32 -5.26 -7.38
N ASN A 493 3.92 -5.98 -6.43
CA ASN A 493 3.20 -6.73 -5.41
C ASN A 493 2.63 -5.78 -4.35
N ILE A 494 1.34 -5.46 -4.46
CA ILE A 494 0.63 -4.56 -3.52
C ILE A 494 0.69 -5.00 -2.05
N LEU A 495 0.97 -6.28 -1.78
CA LEU A 495 1.12 -6.82 -0.43
C LEU A 495 2.45 -6.40 0.24
N GLU A 496 3.41 -5.93 -0.55
CA GLU A 496 4.73 -5.50 -0.09
C GLU A 496 4.83 -3.96 -0.01
N ASP A 497 3.89 -3.25 -0.61
CA ASP A 497 3.78 -1.80 -0.49
C ASP A 497 3.04 -1.41 0.80
N GLU A 498 3.83 -1.22 1.87
CA GLU A 498 3.34 -0.79 3.17
C GLU A 498 2.65 0.58 3.11
N THR A 499 3.02 1.44 2.15
CA THR A 499 2.41 2.77 2.00
C THR A 499 0.99 2.65 1.44
N ALA A 500 0.79 1.83 0.40
CA ALA A 500 -0.52 1.56 -0.17
C ALA A 500 -1.47 0.92 0.87
N ILE A 501 -0.99 -0.06 1.64
CA ILE A 501 -1.79 -0.71 2.70
C ILE A 501 -2.18 0.28 3.80
N LYS A 502 -1.25 1.16 4.21
CA LYS A 502 -1.52 2.18 5.24
C LYS A 502 -2.50 3.25 4.75
N VAL A 503 -2.39 3.68 3.48
CA VAL A 503 -3.34 4.63 2.87
C VAL A 503 -4.73 4.00 2.74
N LEU A 504 -4.84 2.77 2.26
CA LEU A 504 -6.12 2.06 2.12
C LEU A 504 -6.81 1.82 3.48
N SER A 505 -6.06 1.36 4.48
CA SER A 505 -6.59 1.12 5.83
C SER A 505 -7.05 2.40 6.52
N SER A 506 -6.25 3.47 6.48
CA SER A 506 -6.63 4.78 7.05
C SER A 506 -7.83 5.39 6.33
N SER A 507 -7.90 5.23 5.00
CA SER A 507 -9.03 5.67 4.19
C SER A 507 -10.33 4.94 4.54
N LYS A 508 -10.29 3.62 4.77
CA LYS A 508 -11.46 2.83 5.19
C LYS A 508 -11.97 3.23 6.57
N VAL A 509 -11.07 3.43 7.54
CA VAL A 509 -11.45 3.89 8.89
C VAL A 509 -12.15 5.25 8.80
N LEU A 510 -11.58 6.18 8.05
CA LEU A 510 -12.17 7.51 7.86
C LEU A 510 -13.51 7.45 7.12
N SER A 511 -13.65 6.62 6.08
CA SER A 511 -14.91 6.42 5.35
C SER A 511 -16.02 5.84 6.25
N ASN A 512 -15.69 4.88 7.11
CA ASN A 512 -16.63 4.31 8.06
C ASN A 512 -17.07 5.34 9.11
N GLU A 513 -16.12 6.12 9.64
CA GLU A 513 -16.40 7.19 10.60
C GLU A 513 -17.31 8.28 9.99
N ILE A 514 -17.05 8.68 8.74
CA ILE A 514 -17.89 9.62 8.00
C ILE A 514 -19.29 9.03 7.79
N SER A 515 -19.40 7.74 7.43
CA SER A 515 -20.70 7.10 7.18
C SER A 515 -21.56 7.01 8.45
N GLU A 516 -20.94 6.69 9.58
CA GLU A 516 -21.62 6.65 10.89
C GLU A 516 -22.08 8.04 11.32
N LYS A 517 -21.21 9.05 11.19
CA LYS A 517 -21.56 10.45 11.50
C LYS A 517 -22.66 10.98 10.57
N GLN A 518 -22.63 10.63 9.28
CA GLN A 518 -23.69 10.98 8.34
C GLN A 518 -25.03 10.36 8.72
N ALA A 519 -25.05 9.11 9.20
CA ALA A 519 -26.28 8.47 9.66
C ALA A 519 -26.88 9.20 10.88
N ILE A 520 -26.05 9.57 11.86
CA ILE A 520 -26.47 10.34 13.04
C ILE A 520 -26.97 11.74 12.64
N ALA A 521 -26.27 12.41 11.73
CA ALA A 521 -26.67 13.72 11.21
C ALA A 521 -28.02 13.65 10.50
N LYS A 522 -28.25 12.62 9.68
CA LYS A 522 -29.51 12.40 8.96
C LYS A 522 -30.69 12.10 9.90
N GLU A 523 -30.46 11.34 10.96
CA GLU A 523 -31.50 11.08 11.96
C GLU A 523 -31.83 12.34 12.76
N THR A 524 -30.81 13.13 13.12
CA THR A 524 -30.98 14.42 13.80
C THR A 524 -31.71 15.43 12.92
N GLU A 525 -31.37 15.50 11.63
CA GLU A 525 -32.06 16.31 10.62
C GLU A 525 -33.53 15.92 10.51
N LYS A 526 -33.84 14.61 10.46
CA LYS A 526 -35.23 14.14 10.43
C LYS A 526 -36.03 14.55 11.66
N LYS A 527 -35.44 14.47 12.86
CA LYS A 527 -36.07 14.92 14.11
C LYS A 527 -36.29 16.44 14.10
N ILE A 528 -35.33 17.17 13.54
CA ILE A 528 -35.41 18.62 13.33
C ILE A 528 -36.55 18.96 12.38
N ASP A 529 -36.64 18.31 11.22
CA ASP A 529 -37.67 18.56 10.22
C ASP A 529 -39.06 18.28 10.77
N GLN A 530 -39.23 17.19 11.52
CA GLN A 530 -40.48 16.88 12.19
C GLN A 530 -40.92 17.99 13.16
N ALA A 531 -39.99 18.59 13.91
CA ALA A 531 -40.30 19.72 14.77
C ALA A 531 -40.64 20.99 13.96
N CYS A 532 -39.96 21.22 12.83
CA CYS A 532 -40.22 22.34 11.91
C CYS A 532 -41.61 22.23 11.26
N MET A 533 -42.03 21.02 10.90
CA MET A 533 -43.34 20.76 10.27
C MET A 533 -44.51 21.27 11.12
N GLY A 534 -44.35 21.30 12.45
CA GLY A 534 -45.35 21.86 13.37
C GLY A 534 -45.62 23.35 13.15
N TYR A 535 -44.64 24.10 12.65
CA TYR A 535 -44.77 25.54 12.40
C TYR A 535 -45.11 25.89 10.95
N THR A 536 -45.22 24.91 10.06
CA THR A 536 -45.59 25.10 8.65
C THR A 536 -46.87 25.90 8.46
N PRO A 537 -47.96 25.63 9.21
CA PRO A 537 -49.18 26.41 9.05
C PRO A 537 -48.98 27.92 9.26
N PHE A 538 -48.13 28.32 10.21
CA PHE A 538 -47.86 29.72 10.50
C PHE A 538 -47.05 30.41 9.40
N ALA A 539 -46.07 29.71 8.83
CA ALA A 539 -45.29 30.20 7.69
C ALA A 539 -46.17 30.35 6.44
N VAL A 540 -47.06 29.38 6.17
CA VAL A 540 -48.03 29.43 5.06
C VAL A 540 -48.95 30.65 5.20
N HIS A 541 -49.56 30.84 6.38
CA HIS A 541 -50.43 31.99 6.65
C HIS A 541 -49.72 33.32 6.43
N SER A 542 -48.49 33.45 6.95
CA SER A 542 -47.71 34.68 6.82
C SER A 542 -47.32 34.96 5.37
N THR A 543 -47.03 33.91 4.60
CA THR A 543 -46.78 34.01 3.15
C THR A 543 -48.01 34.54 2.43
N ILE A 544 -49.19 33.98 2.69
CA ILE A 544 -50.45 34.44 2.07
C ILE A 544 -50.68 35.93 2.38
N LEU A 545 -50.46 36.37 3.62
CA LEU A 545 -50.60 37.76 4.02
C LEU A 545 -49.62 38.69 3.27
N PHE A 546 -48.37 38.27 3.09
CA PHE A 546 -47.39 39.06 2.32
C PHE A 546 -47.84 39.29 0.88
N PHE A 547 -48.25 38.23 0.17
CA PHE A 547 -48.69 38.37 -1.23
C PHE A 547 -49.99 39.17 -1.35
N SER A 548 -50.92 39.00 -0.41
CA SER A 548 -52.15 39.81 -0.34
C SER A 548 -51.86 41.30 -0.21
N ILE A 549 -50.85 41.67 0.59
CA ILE A 549 -50.40 43.05 0.77
C ILE A 549 -49.60 43.53 -0.43
N ALA A 550 -48.79 42.66 -1.04
CA ALA A 550 -48.02 42.99 -2.22
C ALA A 550 -48.91 43.33 -3.43
N ASP A 551 -50.10 42.74 -3.50
CA ASP A 551 -51.11 42.99 -4.52
C ASP A 551 -51.87 44.31 -4.33
N LEU A 552 -51.78 44.96 -3.16
CA LEU A 552 -52.39 46.29 -2.93
C LEU A 552 -51.79 47.36 -3.85
N ALA A 553 -50.55 47.18 -4.30
CA ALA A 553 -49.91 48.05 -5.29
C ALA A 553 -50.65 48.08 -6.64
N ASN A 554 -51.49 47.07 -6.93
CA ASN A 554 -52.31 47.05 -8.14
C ASN A 554 -53.53 47.99 -8.04
N ILE A 555 -53.93 48.37 -6.82
CA ILE A 555 -55.01 49.32 -6.57
C ILE A 555 -54.45 50.74 -6.65
N GLU A 556 -53.41 51.01 -5.86
CA GLU A 556 -52.72 52.30 -5.83
C GLU A 556 -51.22 52.07 -5.72
N PRO A 557 -50.40 52.58 -6.66
CA PRO A 557 -48.95 52.43 -6.65
C PRO A 557 -48.24 52.85 -5.35
N MET A 558 -48.87 53.69 -4.51
CA MET A 558 -48.33 54.06 -3.19
C MET A 558 -48.31 52.92 -2.18
N TYR A 559 -49.15 51.88 -2.34
CA TYR A 559 -49.23 50.74 -1.43
C TYR A 559 -48.14 49.70 -1.71
N GLN A 560 -46.88 50.12 -1.56
CA GLN A 560 -45.72 49.26 -1.72
C GLN A 560 -45.02 49.02 -0.38
N TYR A 561 -44.85 47.74 -0.06
CA TYR A 561 -44.20 47.29 1.16
C TYR A 561 -42.97 46.46 0.82
N SER A 562 -41.85 46.74 1.49
CA SER A 562 -40.61 45.99 1.25
C SER A 562 -40.64 44.64 1.97
N LEU A 563 -40.06 43.62 1.33
CA LEU A 563 -39.89 42.30 1.94
C LEU A 563 -39.06 42.37 3.23
N THR A 564 -38.00 43.18 3.24
CA THR A 564 -37.16 43.39 4.43
C THR A 564 -37.96 43.92 5.62
N TRP A 565 -38.86 44.89 5.39
CA TRP A 565 -39.73 45.40 6.45
C TRP A 565 -40.68 44.32 6.97
N PHE A 566 -41.31 43.56 6.07
CA PHE A 566 -42.21 42.48 6.43
C PHE A 566 -41.51 41.40 7.27
N ILE A 567 -40.31 40.97 6.86
CA ILE A 567 -39.49 40.00 7.59
C ILE A 567 -39.12 40.54 8.98
N ASN A 568 -38.73 41.81 9.10
CA ASN A 568 -38.42 42.41 10.40
C ASN A 568 -39.65 42.42 11.33
N LEU A 569 -40.84 42.73 10.79
CA LEU A 569 -42.08 42.69 11.56
C LEU A 569 -42.44 41.27 12.00
N PHE A 570 -42.24 40.29 11.13
CA PHE A 570 -42.43 38.87 11.41
C PHE A 570 -41.52 38.39 12.55
N VAL A 571 -40.22 38.73 12.46
CA VAL A 571 -39.23 38.44 13.50
C VAL A 571 -39.62 39.07 14.84
N LEU A 572 -39.96 40.36 14.85
CA LEU A 572 -40.41 41.07 16.05
C LEU A 572 -41.66 40.43 16.66
N SER A 573 -42.55 39.89 15.83
CA SER A 573 -43.76 39.22 16.29
C SER A 573 -43.46 37.88 16.95
N ILE A 574 -42.48 37.13 16.44
CA ILE A 574 -42.03 35.88 17.07
C ILE A 574 -41.40 36.14 18.44
N ASP A 575 -40.55 37.17 18.52
CA ASP A 575 -39.81 37.53 19.73
C ASP A 575 -40.75 38.05 20.84
N ASN A 576 -41.79 38.81 20.49
CA ASN A 576 -42.71 39.44 21.44
C ASN A 576 -43.96 38.62 21.76
N ALA A 577 -44.33 37.64 20.93
CA ALA A 577 -45.48 36.78 21.22
C ALA A 577 -45.25 35.92 22.47
N GLU A 578 -46.32 35.65 23.23
CA GLU A 578 -46.26 34.85 24.46
C GLU A 578 -45.76 33.42 24.21
N LYS A 579 -44.72 33.02 24.94
CA LYS A 579 -44.09 31.69 24.83
C LYS A 579 -44.97 30.63 25.51
N SER A 580 -45.05 29.44 24.92
CA SER A 580 -45.77 28.29 25.47
C SER A 580 -45.06 26.99 25.08
N ASP A 581 -45.03 26.01 25.99
CA ASP A 581 -44.48 24.67 25.72
C ASP A 581 -45.42 23.80 24.88
N ASN A 582 -46.72 24.16 24.81
CA ASN A 582 -47.67 23.50 23.92
C ASN A 582 -47.63 24.18 22.55
N LEU A 583 -47.30 23.40 21.51
CA LEU A 583 -47.20 23.87 20.13
C LEU A 583 -48.50 24.54 19.64
N GLU A 584 -49.68 23.97 19.91
CA GLU A 584 -50.95 24.51 19.43
C GLU A 584 -51.23 25.89 20.04
N VAL A 585 -50.98 26.03 21.34
CA VAL A 585 -51.15 27.30 22.07
C VAL A 585 -50.12 28.32 21.58
N ARG A 586 -48.87 27.90 21.37
CA ARG A 586 -47.82 28.77 20.83
C ARG A 586 -48.15 29.26 19.42
N LEU A 587 -48.65 28.40 18.55
CA LEU A 587 -49.09 28.78 17.20
C LEU A 587 -50.19 29.83 17.28
N LYS A 588 -51.19 29.65 18.14
CA LYS A 588 -52.26 30.63 18.33
C LYS A 588 -51.72 32.00 18.74
N HIS A 589 -50.83 32.07 19.72
CA HIS A 589 -50.21 33.32 20.14
C HIS A 589 -49.42 33.99 19.01
N LEU A 590 -48.71 33.20 18.20
CA LEU A 590 -47.99 33.71 17.03
C LEU A 590 -48.94 34.27 15.97
N TYR A 591 -50.03 33.56 15.65
CA TYR A 591 -51.06 34.01 14.72
C TYR A 591 -51.69 35.33 15.17
N ASP A 592 -52.14 35.38 16.41
CA ASP A 592 -52.87 36.53 16.96
C ASP A 592 -51.97 37.77 16.97
N HIS A 593 -50.74 37.64 17.49
CA HIS A 593 -49.81 38.76 17.57
C HIS A 593 -49.33 39.24 16.20
N PHE A 594 -48.93 38.32 15.30
CA PHE A 594 -48.43 38.70 13.98
C PHE A 594 -49.53 39.32 13.11
N THR A 595 -50.72 38.69 13.06
CA THR A 595 -51.83 39.19 12.24
C THR A 595 -52.30 40.56 12.72
N TYR A 596 -52.43 40.75 14.04
CA TYR A 596 -52.81 42.04 14.60
C TYR A 596 -51.77 43.13 14.33
N SER A 597 -50.47 42.82 14.55
CA SER A 597 -49.39 43.77 14.31
C SER A 597 -49.29 44.17 12.84
N LEU A 598 -49.41 43.20 11.93
CA LEU A 598 -49.43 43.46 10.49
C LEU A 598 -50.64 44.32 10.11
N TYR A 599 -51.84 43.94 10.54
CA TYR A 599 -53.06 44.69 10.28
C TYR A 599 -52.95 46.16 10.74
N CYS A 600 -52.52 46.40 11.98
CA CYS A 600 -52.36 47.76 12.51
C CYS A 600 -51.35 48.59 11.71
N ASN A 601 -50.23 48.01 11.28
CA ASN A 601 -49.24 48.74 10.50
C ASN A 601 -49.73 49.05 9.08
N ILE A 602 -50.43 48.11 8.44
CA ILE A 602 -51.02 48.34 7.11
C ILE A 602 -52.11 49.41 7.18
N CYS A 603 -53.07 49.31 8.11
CA CYS A 603 -54.14 50.30 8.25
C CYS A 603 -53.64 51.73 8.54
N ARG A 604 -52.46 51.91 9.14
CA ARG A 604 -51.84 53.24 9.32
C ARG A 604 -51.37 53.88 8.02
N SER A 605 -51.12 53.07 6.99
CA SER A 605 -50.60 53.50 5.68
C SER A 605 -51.66 53.54 4.59
N LEU A 606 -52.82 52.93 4.82
CA LEU A 606 -53.97 53.00 3.93
C LEU A 606 -54.75 54.30 4.17
N PHE A 607 -55.31 54.86 3.10
CA PHE A 607 -56.08 56.11 3.11
C PHE A 607 -57.54 55.84 2.75
#